data_AF-A0A936FEQ3-F1
#
_entry.id   AF-A0A936FEQ3-F1
#
_cell.length_a   1.000
_cell.length_b   1.000
_cell.length_c   1.000
_cell.angle_alpha   90.00
_cell.angle_beta   90.00
_cell.angle_gamma   90.00
#
_symmetry.space_group_name_H-M   'P 1'
#
loop_
_entity.id
_entity.type
_entity.pdbx_description
1 polymer ?
#
loop_
_entity_poly.entity_id
_entity_poly.type
_entity_poly.pdbx_seq_one_letter_code
_entity_poly.pdbx_strand_id
1 'polypeptide(L)'
;MSRFVPVSTPARLAATSLALLAVGCSSVDLGPRYDPPPVRAPQPLPPAPAPLPPIATPQPIPPAQPVPQPLPPIGTPAPLPPPPLQTPVDPTASPNPQAHLVTLTTRLDGASVMPPARSNATGQLDALYDSNTRLLRWKTSWSALSGPITAVQFHGPAEYGQTGPVTMVWPAPFGPTYEGRATLTPQQAVDLLDGRWYVNVFTAPYPSGELRGQLRVVH
;
A
#
# COMPACT_ATOMS: atom_id res chain seq x y z
N MET A 1 -16.91 -36.98 76.32
CA MET A 1 -18.21 -36.47 76.81
C MET A 1 -17.95 -35.11 77.45
N SER A 2 -18.05 -34.05 76.65
CA SER A 2 -17.58 -32.70 77.00
C SER A 2 -18.64 -31.91 77.77
N ARG A 3 -18.19 -31.13 78.77
CA ARG A 3 -18.95 -30.09 79.46
C ARG A 3 -18.29 -28.72 79.22
N PHE A 4 -19.11 -27.67 79.34
CA PHE A 4 -18.83 -26.22 79.37
C PHE A 4 -18.56 -25.58 78.00
N VAL A 5 -19.17 -24.44 77.60
CA VAL A 5 -19.58 -23.20 78.32
C VAL A 5 -20.74 -22.51 77.55
N PRO A 6 -21.66 -21.76 78.20
CA PRO A 6 -22.43 -20.71 77.54
C PRO A 6 -21.82 -19.32 77.82
N VAL A 7 -21.56 -18.52 76.78
CA VAL A 7 -21.26 -17.08 76.89
C VAL A 7 -22.50 -16.29 76.48
N SER A 8 -22.97 -15.46 77.41
CA SER A 8 -24.09 -14.52 77.28
C SER A 8 -23.59 -13.14 76.84
N THR A 9 -24.15 -12.66 75.72
CA THR A 9 -24.72 -11.31 75.47
C THR A 9 -23.88 -10.01 75.66
N PRO A 10 -24.32 -8.85 75.08
CA PRO A 10 -23.42 -7.93 74.39
C PRO A 10 -23.36 -6.53 75.04
N ALA A 11 -22.30 -5.78 74.77
CA ALA A 11 -22.27 -4.34 75.05
C ALA A 11 -21.94 -3.57 73.77
N ARG A 12 -22.93 -2.81 73.32
CA ARG A 12 -22.86 -1.84 72.22
C ARG A 12 -21.88 -0.73 72.58
N LEU A 13 -20.94 -0.45 71.69
CA LEU A 13 -20.24 0.83 71.62
C LEU A 13 -20.42 1.36 70.20
N ALA A 14 -21.23 2.40 70.10
CA ALA A 14 -21.37 3.26 68.92
C ALA A 14 -20.54 4.51 69.17
N ALA A 15 -19.64 4.85 68.25
CA ALA A 15 -19.16 6.21 67.97
C ALA A 15 -18.15 6.12 66.81
N THR A 16 -18.63 6.43 65.59
CA THR A 16 -18.28 7.64 64.81
C THR A 16 -17.12 7.42 63.83
N SER A 17 -17.52 7.04 62.61
CA SER A 17 -16.69 7.09 61.41
C SER A 17 -16.36 8.53 61.04
N LEU A 18 -15.07 8.87 60.93
CA LEU A 18 -14.61 10.07 60.24
C LEU A 18 -13.76 9.62 59.05
N ALA A 19 -14.38 9.59 57.87
CA ALA A 19 -13.69 9.37 56.61
C ALA A 19 -13.15 10.72 56.12
N LEU A 20 -11.82 10.89 56.12
CA LEU A 20 -11.17 11.96 55.34
C LEU A 20 -10.77 11.40 53.97
N LEU A 21 -11.54 11.78 52.94
CA LEU A 21 -11.15 11.69 51.53
C LEU A 21 -10.25 12.88 51.21
N ALA A 22 -8.93 12.69 51.21
CA ALA A 22 -8.00 13.66 50.64
C ALA A 22 -7.78 13.31 49.16
N VAL A 23 -8.49 14.02 48.29
CA VAL A 23 -8.24 14.07 46.86
C VAL A 23 -6.92 14.83 46.64
N GLY A 24 -5.86 14.11 46.33
CA GLY A 24 -4.61 14.69 45.86
C GLY A 24 -4.73 15.01 44.37
N CYS A 25 -5.08 16.26 44.03
CA CYS A 25 -4.80 16.79 42.69
C CYS A 25 -3.29 17.04 42.59
N SER A 26 -2.54 16.11 42.02
CA SER A 26 -1.17 16.36 41.60
C SER A 26 -1.20 17.25 40.35
N SER A 27 -1.00 18.55 40.56
CA SER A 27 -0.66 19.50 39.51
C SER A 27 0.66 19.08 38.86
N VAL A 28 0.65 18.84 37.55
CA VAL A 28 1.87 18.62 36.76
C VAL A 28 2.61 19.96 36.67
N ASP A 29 3.77 20.04 37.32
CA ASP A 29 4.72 21.15 37.19
C ASP A 29 5.42 21.04 35.83
N LEU A 30 4.96 21.86 34.87
CA LEU A 30 5.63 22.04 33.59
C LEU A 30 6.75 23.06 33.80
N GLY A 31 7.96 22.57 34.06
CA GLY A 31 9.17 23.39 34.16
C GLY A 31 9.38 24.32 32.95
N PRO A 32 10.33 25.26 33.02
CA PRO A 32 10.43 26.35 32.05
C PRO A 32 11.10 25.89 30.74
N ARG A 33 10.39 25.17 29.86
CA ARG A 33 10.84 24.86 28.49
C ARG A 33 9.70 24.73 27.47
N TYR A 34 8.73 25.64 27.52
CA TYR A 34 7.88 25.89 26.35
C TYR A 34 8.47 27.07 25.58
N ASP A 35 9.22 26.76 24.51
CA ASP A 35 9.63 27.70 23.49
C ASP A 35 8.75 27.46 22.25
N PRO A 36 7.68 28.26 22.04
CA PRO A 36 6.81 28.06 20.90
C PRO A 36 7.61 28.28 19.60
N PRO A 37 7.43 27.44 18.57
CA PRO A 37 8.09 27.67 17.29
C PRO A 37 7.69 29.05 16.76
N PRO A 38 8.62 29.79 16.09
CA PRO A 38 8.31 31.09 15.55
C PRO A 38 7.13 30.98 14.60
N VAL A 39 6.09 31.78 14.86
CA VAL A 39 4.92 31.90 13.97
C VAL A 39 5.45 32.34 12.61
N ARG A 40 5.40 31.42 11.63
CA ARG A 40 5.82 31.73 10.27
C ARG A 40 4.87 32.81 9.75
N ALA A 41 5.37 34.02 9.56
CA ALA A 41 4.63 35.08 8.89
C ALA A 41 4.10 34.53 7.54
N PRO A 42 2.91 34.97 7.08
CA PRO A 42 2.38 34.57 5.79
C PRO A 42 3.46 34.82 4.73
N GLN A 43 3.93 33.75 4.08
CA GLN A 43 4.86 33.93 2.98
C GLN A 43 4.16 34.76 1.90
N PRO A 44 4.84 35.73 1.26
CA PRO A 44 4.30 36.40 0.10
C PRO A 44 3.81 35.35 -0.90
N LEU A 45 2.62 35.58 -1.45
CA LEU A 45 2.07 34.70 -2.49
C LEU A 45 3.14 34.53 -3.58
N PRO A 46 3.38 33.30 -4.05
CA PRO A 46 4.30 33.09 -5.16
C PRO A 46 3.85 33.94 -6.36
N PRO A 47 4.80 34.47 -7.15
CA PRO A 47 4.46 35.25 -8.33
C PRO A 47 3.55 34.44 -9.23
N ALA A 48 2.57 35.11 -9.85
CA ALA A 48 1.66 34.47 -10.78
C ALA A 48 2.46 33.72 -11.86
N PRO A 49 2.05 32.50 -12.24
CA PRO A 49 2.72 31.75 -13.30
C PRO A 49 2.79 32.60 -14.58
N ALA A 50 3.91 32.48 -15.30
CA ALA A 50 4.09 33.16 -16.57
C ALA A 50 2.91 32.83 -17.52
N PRO A 51 2.49 33.78 -18.38
CA PRO A 51 1.44 33.52 -19.35
C PRO A 51 1.79 32.28 -20.17
N LEU A 52 0.83 31.36 -20.29
CA LEU A 52 0.98 30.21 -21.17
C LEU A 52 1.34 30.68 -22.59
N PRO A 53 2.25 30.00 -23.30
CA PRO A 53 2.49 30.30 -24.69
C PRO A 53 1.17 30.23 -25.47
N PRO A 54 0.98 31.07 -26.51
CA PRO A 54 -0.25 31.04 -27.28
C PRO A 54 -0.49 29.63 -27.83
N ILE A 55 -1.68 29.09 -27.55
CA ILE A 55 -2.17 27.86 -28.18
C ILE A 55 -2.02 28.05 -29.68
N ALA A 56 -1.28 27.15 -30.33
CA ALA A 56 -1.17 27.14 -31.77
C ALA A 56 -2.58 27.12 -32.36
N THR A 57 -2.92 28.14 -33.13
CA THR A 57 -4.16 28.22 -33.90
C THR A 57 -4.32 26.93 -34.71
N PRO A 58 -5.51 26.29 -34.71
CA PRO A 58 -5.77 25.14 -35.56
C PRO A 58 -5.49 25.52 -37.01
N GLN A 59 -4.53 24.85 -37.65
CA GLN A 59 -4.30 25.07 -39.08
C GLN A 59 -5.53 24.58 -39.87
N PRO A 60 -5.90 25.26 -40.97
CA PRO A 60 -6.96 24.77 -41.86
C PRO A 60 -6.62 23.36 -42.35
N ILE A 61 -7.58 22.46 -42.23
CA ILE A 61 -7.48 21.11 -42.79
C ILE A 61 -7.25 21.24 -44.30
N PRO A 62 -6.19 20.64 -44.88
CA PRO A 62 -5.99 20.63 -46.32
C PRO A 62 -7.21 20.01 -47.03
N PRO A 63 -7.59 20.49 -48.24
CA PRO A 63 -8.70 19.88 -48.96
C PRO A 63 -8.43 18.40 -49.21
N ALA A 64 -9.45 17.57 -49.03
CA ALA A 64 -9.40 16.14 -49.28
C ALA A 64 -8.88 15.89 -50.70
N GLN A 65 -7.81 15.10 -50.81
CA GLN A 65 -7.30 14.65 -52.10
C GLN A 65 -8.37 13.81 -52.82
N PRO A 66 -8.43 13.83 -54.17
CA PRO A 66 -9.39 13.01 -54.90
C PRO A 66 -9.13 11.52 -54.62
N VAL A 67 -10.19 10.81 -54.28
CA VAL A 67 -10.18 9.36 -54.07
C VAL A 67 -9.66 8.68 -55.35
N PRO A 68 -8.65 7.80 -55.29
CA PRO A 68 -8.23 7.01 -56.44
C PRO A 68 -9.38 6.10 -56.90
N GLN A 69 -9.67 6.09 -58.20
CA GLN A 69 -10.67 5.21 -58.81
C GLN A 69 -10.32 3.73 -58.56
N PRO A 70 -11.31 2.81 -58.51
CA PRO A 70 -11.05 1.38 -58.42
C PRO A 70 -10.31 0.88 -59.67
N LEU A 71 -9.23 0.12 -59.45
CA LEU A 71 -8.51 -0.60 -60.50
C LEU A 71 -9.41 -1.67 -61.17
N PRO A 72 -9.22 -1.99 -62.46
CA PRO A 72 -9.91 -3.10 -63.12
C PRO A 72 -9.54 -4.45 -62.45
N PRO A 73 -10.36 -5.50 -62.60
CA PRO A 73 -10.10 -6.79 -61.95
C PRO A 73 -8.80 -7.40 -62.51
N ILE A 74 -7.79 -7.49 -61.65
CA ILE A 74 -6.60 -8.30 -61.91
C ILE A 74 -7.02 -9.77 -61.77
N GLY A 75 -6.57 -10.57 -62.73
CA GLY A 75 -6.93 -11.96 -62.91
C GLY A 75 -6.74 -12.86 -61.69
N THR A 76 -7.31 -14.05 -61.81
CA THR A 76 -7.26 -15.22 -60.95
C THR A 76 -6.10 -15.21 -59.94
N PRO A 77 -6.35 -15.44 -58.62
CA PRO A 77 -5.26 -15.53 -57.66
C PRO A 77 -4.33 -16.66 -58.07
N ALA A 78 -3.05 -16.34 -58.31
CA ALA A 78 -2.01 -17.36 -58.28
C ALA A 78 -2.07 -18.06 -56.91
N PRO A 79 -1.87 -19.39 -56.84
CA PRO A 79 -1.81 -20.08 -55.55
C PRO A 79 -0.74 -19.41 -54.70
N LEU A 80 -1.12 -18.97 -53.49
CA LEU A 80 -0.17 -18.51 -52.50
C LEU A 80 0.92 -19.58 -52.32
N PRO A 81 2.22 -19.23 -52.28
CA PRO A 81 3.21 -20.18 -51.83
C PRO A 81 2.79 -20.69 -50.44
N PRO A 82 2.95 -22.00 -50.14
CA PRO A 82 2.67 -22.49 -48.81
C PRO A 82 3.45 -21.64 -47.80
N PRO A 83 2.88 -21.32 -46.63
CA PRO A 83 3.65 -20.67 -45.57
C PRO A 83 4.94 -21.46 -45.37
N PRO A 84 6.08 -20.80 -45.08
CA PRO A 84 7.29 -21.55 -44.73
C PRO A 84 6.88 -22.55 -43.66
N LEU A 85 7.18 -23.83 -43.91
CA LEU A 85 6.95 -24.90 -42.94
C LEU A 85 7.49 -24.36 -41.61
N GLN A 86 6.59 -24.09 -40.67
CA GLN A 86 6.99 -23.79 -39.31
C GLN A 86 7.88 -24.97 -38.94
N THR A 87 9.17 -24.70 -38.74
CA THR A 87 10.11 -25.70 -38.23
C THR A 87 9.40 -26.42 -37.10
N PRO A 88 9.36 -27.77 -37.10
CA PRO A 88 8.64 -28.51 -36.07
C PRO A 88 9.02 -27.94 -34.71
N VAL A 89 8.04 -27.36 -34.01
CA VAL A 89 8.19 -27.08 -32.58
C VAL A 89 8.53 -28.43 -31.97
N ASP A 90 9.77 -28.55 -31.49
CA ASP A 90 10.26 -29.80 -30.93
C ASP A 90 9.30 -30.24 -29.82
N PRO A 91 8.56 -31.36 -29.97
CA PRO A 91 7.62 -31.82 -28.94
C PRO A 91 8.34 -32.26 -27.66
N THR A 92 9.68 -32.20 -27.61
CA THR A 92 10.48 -32.45 -26.41
C THR A 92 10.90 -31.18 -25.66
N ALA A 93 10.62 -29.97 -26.18
CA ALA A 93 10.78 -28.74 -25.42
C ALA A 93 9.72 -28.72 -24.30
N SER A 94 10.10 -29.18 -23.12
CA SER A 94 9.25 -29.08 -21.93
C SER A 94 8.85 -27.61 -21.76
N PRO A 95 7.55 -27.27 -21.68
CA PRO A 95 7.15 -25.90 -21.41
C PRO A 95 7.87 -25.47 -20.14
N ASN A 96 8.51 -24.29 -20.15
CA ASN A 96 9.18 -23.78 -18.96
C ASN A 96 8.16 -23.84 -17.81
N PRO A 97 8.34 -24.71 -16.79
CA PRO A 97 7.35 -24.89 -15.74
C PRO A 97 7.12 -23.59 -14.95
N GLN A 98 8.01 -22.60 -15.13
CA GLN A 98 8.00 -21.27 -14.52
C GLN A 98 7.62 -20.13 -15.46
N ALA A 99 7.34 -20.35 -16.77
CA ALA A 99 6.61 -19.35 -17.57
C ALA A 99 5.30 -18.91 -16.86
N HIS A 100 4.92 -19.77 -15.92
CA HIS A 100 3.89 -19.71 -14.96
C HIS A 100 3.82 -18.45 -14.06
N LEU A 101 5.04 -18.11 -13.63
CA LEU A 101 5.30 -17.46 -12.35
C LEU A 101 5.92 -16.10 -12.62
N VAL A 102 5.32 -15.06 -12.04
CA VAL A 102 5.80 -13.69 -12.11
C VAL A 102 6.36 -13.29 -10.77
N THR A 103 7.61 -12.83 -10.74
CA THR A 103 8.22 -12.29 -9.53
C THR A 103 7.97 -10.79 -9.46
N LEU A 104 7.58 -10.30 -8.30
CA LEU A 104 7.39 -8.87 -8.03
C LEU A 104 8.21 -8.46 -6.80
N THR A 105 8.62 -7.21 -6.76
CA THR A 105 9.35 -6.67 -5.61
C THR A 105 9.04 -5.19 -5.39
N THR A 106 9.20 -4.73 -4.15
CA THR A 106 9.20 -3.30 -3.83
C THR A 106 10.02 -2.99 -2.59
N ARG A 107 10.72 -1.86 -2.62
CA ARG A 107 11.30 -1.25 -1.43
C ARG A 107 10.27 -0.29 -0.85
N LEU A 108 10.12 -0.33 0.46
CA LEU A 108 9.27 0.59 1.19
C LEU A 108 10.10 1.61 1.94
N ASP A 109 9.69 2.86 1.89
CA ASP A 109 10.32 3.98 2.61
C ASP A 109 9.28 5.05 2.97
N GLY A 110 9.65 5.94 3.90
CA GLY A 110 8.78 7.04 4.34
C GLY A 110 8.62 8.16 3.30
N ALA A 111 9.61 8.34 2.41
CA ALA A 111 9.57 9.37 1.37
C ALA A 111 8.52 9.07 0.29
N SER A 112 8.25 7.79 0.06
CA SER A 112 7.23 7.29 -0.86
C SER A 112 5.80 7.41 -0.31
N VAL A 113 5.62 7.68 0.99
CA VAL A 113 4.29 7.90 1.59
C VAL A 113 3.70 9.22 1.06
N MET A 114 2.37 9.33 1.01
CA MET A 114 1.68 10.53 0.56
C MET A 114 0.71 11.08 1.62
N PRO A 115 0.98 12.24 2.22
CA PRO A 115 2.23 13.03 2.15
C PRO A 115 3.46 12.30 2.72
N PRO A 116 4.70 12.68 2.35
CA PRO A 116 5.91 12.00 2.83
C PRO A 116 6.03 11.97 4.35
N ALA A 117 6.27 10.78 4.90
CA ALA A 117 6.50 10.56 6.32
C ALA A 117 7.97 10.79 6.68
N ARG A 118 8.24 11.45 7.81
CA ARG A 118 9.61 11.65 8.33
C ARG A 118 10.13 10.45 9.11
N SER A 119 9.98 9.25 8.55
CA SER A 119 10.52 8.02 9.14
C SER A 119 11.82 7.61 8.46
N ASN A 120 12.76 7.11 9.27
CA ASN A 120 13.99 6.45 8.79
C ASN A 120 13.78 4.94 8.58
N ALA A 121 12.56 4.46 8.80
CA ALA A 121 12.23 3.07 8.58
C ALA A 121 12.39 2.69 7.10
N THR A 122 12.70 1.42 6.87
CA THR A 122 12.73 0.85 5.52
C THR A 122 12.07 -0.52 5.53
N GLY A 123 11.57 -0.93 4.37
CA GLY A 123 11.04 -2.26 4.17
C GLY A 123 11.40 -2.84 2.81
N GLN A 124 11.27 -4.15 2.69
CA GLN A 124 11.37 -4.88 1.43
C GLN A 124 10.26 -5.91 1.35
N LEU A 125 9.59 -5.95 0.22
CA LEU A 125 8.57 -6.95 -0.10
C LEU A 125 8.97 -7.65 -1.39
N ASP A 126 9.05 -8.97 -1.34
CA ASP A 126 9.21 -9.82 -2.51
C ASP A 126 7.99 -10.74 -2.63
N ALA A 127 7.49 -10.89 -3.84
CA ALA A 127 6.29 -11.65 -4.12
C ALA A 127 6.44 -12.53 -5.35
N LEU A 128 5.69 -13.62 -5.34
CA LEU A 128 5.57 -14.56 -6.43
C LEU A 128 4.10 -14.73 -6.76
N TYR A 129 3.74 -14.43 -7.99
CA TYR A 129 2.39 -14.56 -8.52
C TYR A 129 2.33 -15.71 -9.52
N ASP A 130 1.34 -16.59 -9.37
CA ASP A 130 1.04 -17.68 -10.30
C ASP A 130 -0.21 -17.31 -11.10
N SER A 131 -0.12 -17.07 -12.40
CA SER A 131 -1.25 -16.66 -13.26
C SER A 131 -2.43 -17.65 -13.41
N ASN A 132 -2.37 -18.89 -12.89
CA ASN A 132 -3.11 -20.11 -13.36
C ASN A 132 -4.11 -20.31 -12.25
N THR A 133 -3.54 -20.36 -11.06
CA THR A 133 -4.24 -20.32 -9.79
C THR A 133 -4.60 -18.89 -9.36
N ARG A 134 -3.96 -17.86 -9.94
CA ARG A 134 -4.01 -16.45 -9.48
C ARG A 134 -3.54 -16.26 -8.04
N LEU A 135 -2.69 -17.16 -7.56
CA LEU A 135 -2.18 -17.14 -6.20
C LEU A 135 -0.98 -16.18 -6.11
N LEU A 136 -1.15 -15.10 -5.35
CA LEU A 136 -0.08 -14.24 -4.91
C LEU A 136 0.46 -14.77 -3.57
N ARG A 137 1.77 -14.93 -3.47
CA ARG A 137 2.50 -15.19 -2.22
C ARG A 137 3.53 -14.10 -2.03
N TRP A 138 3.72 -13.62 -0.82
CA TRP A 138 4.71 -12.57 -0.56
C TRP A 138 5.40 -12.80 0.77
N LYS A 139 6.62 -12.28 0.85
CA LYS A 139 7.42 -12.14 2.05
C LYS A 139 7.83 -10.70 2.20
N THR A 140 7.84 -10.21 3.42
CA THR A 140 8.19 -8.84 3.73
C THR A 140 9.07 -8.77 4.95
N SER A 141 9.98 -7.81 4.96
CA SER A 141 10.81 -7.45 6.10
C SER A 141 10.84 -5.94 6.24
N TRP A 142 11.11 -5.47 7.45
CA TRP A 142 11.21 -4.05 7.76
C TRP A 142 12.24 -3.82 8.86
N SER A 143 12.75 -2.60 8.91
CA SER A 143 13.75 -2.18 9.89
C SER A 143 13.51 -0.73 10.31
N ALA A 144 13.99 -0.38 11.50
CA ALA A 144 13.95 0.97 12.05
C ALA A 144 12.54 1.61 12.11
N LEU A 145 11.49 0.78 12.24
CA LEU A 145 10.12 1.27 12.49
C LEU A 145 10.07 2.07 13.80
N SER A 146 9.27 3.12 13.79
CA SER A 146 9.06 3.99 14.95
C SER A 146 8.27 3.35 16.09
N GLY A 147 7.62 2.22 15.83
CA GLY A 147 6.82 1.49 16.80
C GLY A 147 6.23 0.20 16.24
N PRO A 148 5.38 -0.50 17.01
CA PRO A 148 4.70 -1.70 16.53
C PRO A 148 3.77 -1.37 15.36
N ILE A 149 3.71 -2.29 14.40
CA ILE A 149 2.80 -2.20 13.25
C ILE A 149 1.36 -2.35 13.72
N THR A 150 0.52 -1.39 13.35
CA THR A 150 -0.91 -1.38 13.63
C THR A 150 -1.73 -1.94 12.48
N ALA A 151 -1.26 -1.76 11.23
CA ALA A 151 -1.87 -2.34 10.04
C ALA A 151 -0.87 -2.43 8.88
N VAL A 152 -1.14 -3.33 7.94
CA VAL A 152 -0.49 -3.37 6.61
C VAL A 152 -1.58 -3.58 5.57
N GLN A 153 -1.54 -2.80 4.49
CA GLN A 153 -2.57 -2.80 3.47
C GLN A 153 -1.97 -2.76 2.06
N PHE A 154 -2.49 -3.60 1.17
CA PHE A 154 -2.35 -3.36 -0.27
C PHE A 154 -3.43 -2.39 -0.73
N HIS A 155 -3.03 -1.48 -1.60
CA HIS A 155 -3.89 -0.51 -2.25
C HIS A 155 -3.72 -0.58 -3.76
N GLY A 156 -4.76 -0.19 -4.48
CA GLY A 156 -4.77 -0.16 -5.94
C GLY A 156 -6.20 -0.19 -6.49
N PRO A 157 -6.38 0.08 -7.79
CA PRO A 157 -5.33 0.46 -8.73
C PRO A 157 -4.90 1.93 -8.55
N ALA A 158 -3.60 2.20 -8.62
CA ALA A 158 -3.02 3.54 -8.58
C ALA A 158 -1.66 3.57 -9.30
N GLU A 159 -1.48 4.59 -10.15
CA GLU A 159 -0.18 4.90 -10.75
C GLU A 159 0.84 5.36 -9.69
N TYR A 160 2.12 5.36 -10.07
CA TYR A 160 3.17 5.87 -9.18
C TYR A 160 2.88 7.32 -8.76
N GLY A 161 2.96 7.59 -7.46
CA GLY A 161 2.65 8.91 -6.89
C GLY A 161 1.16 9.25 -6.83
N GLN A 162 0.26 8.27 -6.99
CA GLN A 162 -1.19 8.43 -6.77
C GLN A 162 -1.69 7.55 -5.62
N THR A 163 -2.86 7.83 -5.07
CA THR A 163 -3.48 7.02 -4.00
C THR A 163 -4.64 6.21 -4.56
N GLY A 164 -4.75 4.95 -4.14
CA GLY A 164 -5.81 4.03 -4.52
C GLY A 164 -6.61 3.52 -3.31
N PRO A 165 -7.79 2.92 -3.54
CA PRO A 165 -8.57 2.30 -2.47
C PRO A 165 -7.83 1.09 -1.89
N VAL A 166 -8.25 0.66 -0.70
CA VAL A 166 -7.72 -0.55 -0.07
C VAL A 166 -8.16 -1.77 -0.87
N THR A 167 -7.21 -2.54 -1.36
CA THR A 167 -7.48 -3.79 -2.07
C THR A 167 -7.42 -4.99 -1.12
N MET A 168 -6.55 -4.93 -0.11
CA MET A 168 -6.38 -6.02 0.85
C MET A 168 -5.81 -5.52 2.17
N VAL A 169 -6.39 -5.97 3.28
CA VAL A 169 -5.82 -5.78 4.62
C VAL A 169 -5.13 -7.07 5.04
N TRP A 170 -3.89 -6.97 5.53
CA TRP A 170 -3.14 -8.13 5.96
C TRP A 170 -3.54 -8.53 7.39
N PRO A 171 -3.75 -9.82 7.68
CA PRO A 171 -4.06 -10.27 9.03
C PRO A 171 -2.85 -10.15 9.95
N ALA A 172 -3.08 -9.67 11.17
CA ALA A 172 -2.14 -9.69 12.28
C ALA A 172 -1.92 -11.13 12.81
N PRO A 173 -0.86 -11.40 13.60
CA PRO A 173 0.16 -10.48 14.12
C PRO A 173 1.28 -10.15 13.13
N PHE A 174 1.95 -9.01 13.36
CA PHE A 174 3.10 -8.57 12.55
C PHE A 174 4.40 -8.74 13.34
N GLY A 175 5.35 -9.52 12.80
CA GLY A 175 6.68 -9.73 13.36
C GLY A 175 7.73 -8.82 12.71
N PRO A 176 9.05 -9.12 12.85
CA PRO A 176 10.11 -8.45 12.08
C PRO A 176 10.09 -8.83 10.58
N THR A 177 9.50 -9.99 10.27
CA THR A 177 9.18 -10.45 8.93
C THR A 177 7.73 -10.90 8.88
N TYR A 178 7.14 -10.87 7.69
CA TYR A 178 5.78 -11.31 7.45
C TYR A 178 5.68 -12.10 6.15
N GLU A 179 4.88 -13.15 6.14
CA GLU A 179 4.57 -13.92 4.96
C GLU A 179 3.06 -13.99 4.78
N GLY A 180 2.60 -13.80 3.55
CA GLY A 180 1.20 -13.77 3.23
C GLY A 180 0.90 -14.45 1.90
N ARG A 181 -0.37 -14.76 1.70
CA ARG A 181 -0.87 -15.30 0.44
C ARG A 181 -2.32 -14.92 0.22
N ALA A 182 -2.70 -14.74 -1.04
CA ALA A 182 -4.08 -14.49 -1.43
C ALA A 182 -4.32 -14.92 -2.87
N THR A 183 -5.51 -15.44 -3.13
CA THR A 183 -5.97 -15.68 -4.50
C THR A 183 -6.62 -14.41 -5.01
N LEU A 184 -6.13 -13.89 -6.14
CA LEU A 184 -6.60 -12.65 -6.73
C LEU A 184 -7.78 -12.88 -7.67
N THR A 185 -8.65 -11.87 -7.78
CA THR A 185 -9.60 -11.80 -8.89
C THR A 185 -8.86 -11.53 -10.20
N PRO A 186 -9.46 -11.83 -11.37
CA PRO A 186 -8.83 -11.53 -12.66
C PRO A 186 -8.43 -10.06 -12.81
N GLN A 187 -9.29 -9.13 -12.37
CA GLN A 187 -9.00 -7.70 -12.44
C GLN A 187 -7.83 -7.31 -11.52
N GLN A 188 -7.82 -7.82 -10.29
CA GLN A 188 -6.72 -7.59 -9.34
C GLN A 188 -5.38 -8.09 -9.87
N ALA A 189 -5.37 -9.22 -10.57
CA ALA A 189 -4.17 -9.74 -11.21
C ALA A 189 -3.64 -8.81 -12.30
N VAL A 190 -4.52 -8.27 -13.16
CA VAL A 190 -4.12 -7.27 -14.17
C VAL A 190 -3.53 -6.04 -13.50
N ASP A 191 -4.23 -5.47 -12.52
CA ASP A 191 -3.77 -4.26 -11.82
C ASP A 191 -2.45 -4.49 -11.07
N LEU A 192 -2.23 -5.69 -10.52
CA LEU A 192 -0.96 -6.06 -9.89
C LEU A 192 0.18 -6.15 -10.91
N LEU A 193 -0.04 -6.84 -12.03
CA LEU A 193 0.97 -7.07 -13.06
C LEU A 193 1.33 -5.79 -13.82
N ASP A 194 0.39 -4.86 -13.94
CA ASP A 194 0.62 -3.52 -14.48
C ASP A 194 1.36 -2.59 -13.49
N GLY A 195 1.71 -3.09 -12.30
CA GLY A 195 2.43 -2.32 -11.28
C GLY A 195 1.57 -1.23 -10.63
N ARG A 196 0.25 -1.38 -10.63
CA ARG A 196 -0.71 -0.39 -10.10
C ARG A 196 -1.08 -0.67 -8.64
N TRP A 197 -0.33 -1.52 -7.97
CA TRP A 197 -0.48 -1.83 -6.56
C TRP A 197 0.67 -1.26 -5.74
N TYR A 198 0.35 -0.79 -4.54
CA TYR A 198 1.34 -0.45 -3.53
C TYR A 198 0.95 -1.00 -2.17
N VAL A 199 1.94 -1.15 -1.31
CA VAL A 199 1.76 -1.52 0.09
C VAL A 199 2.00 -0.30 0.97
N ASN A 200 1.12 -0.11 1.96
CA ASN A 200 1.31 0.83 3.06
C ASN A 200 1.45 0.06 4.38
N VAL A 201 2.40 0.48 5.22
CA VAL A 201 2.58 0.00 6.59
C VAL A 201 2.26 1.14 7.54
N PHE A 202 1.48 0.85 8.58
CA PHE A 202 1.02 1.83 9.56
C PHE A 202 1.56 1.48 10.95
N THR A 203 1.91 2.50 11.71
CA THR A 203 2.31 2.41 13.12
C THR A 203 1.59 3.49 13.91
N ALA A 204 1.65 3.41 15.24
CA ALA A 204 1.00 4.42 16.10
C ALA A 204 1.51 5.86 15.86
N PRO A 205 2.83 6.12 15.68
CA PRO A 205 3.32 7.46 15.35
C PRO A 205 2.98 7.95 13.94
N TYR A 206 2.67 7.03 13.01
CA TYR A 206 2.34 7.34 11.62
C TYR A 206 1.00 6.71 11.19
N PRO A 207 -0.14 7.24 11.67
CA PRO A 207 -1.45 6.68 11.39
C PRO A 207 -1.90 6.84 9.93
N SER A 208 -1.28 7.75 9.17
CA SER A 208 -1.51 7.92 7.73
C SER A 208 -0.58 7.04 6.86
N GLY A 209 0.33 6.29 7.49
CA GLY A 209 1.34 5.45 6.84
C GLY A 209 2.75 5.85 7.26
N GLU A 210 3.53 4.88 7.74
CA GLU A 210 4.97 5.05 8.01
C GLU A 210 5.82 4.73 6.79
N LEU A 211 5.44 3.68 6.06
CA LEU A 211 6.16 3.19 4.87
C LEU A 211 5.20 2.97 3.72
N ARG A 212 5.67 3.27 2.51
CA ARG A 212 4.97 2.96 1.26
C ARG A 212 5.94 2.38 0.23
N GLY A 213 5.48 1.43 -0.58
CA GLY A 213 6.24 0.91 -1.73
C GLY A 213 5.33 0.44 -2.87
N GLN A 214 5.59 0.91 -4.09
CA GLN A 214 4.88 0.48 -5.31
C GLN A 214 5.45 -0.84 -5.83
N LEU A 215 4.60 -1.85 -6.06
CA LEU A 215 5.02 -3.15 -6.60
C LEU A 215 5.37 -3.01 -8.08
N ARG A 216 6.41 -3.72 -8.49
CA ARG A 216 6.82 -3.85 -9.90
C ARG A 216 7.22 -5.28 -10.20
N VAL A 217 7.03 -5.70 -11.44
CA VAL A 217 7.52 -6.98 -11.96
C VAL A 217 9.04 -6.93 -12.09
N VAL A 218 9.69 -8.06 -11.75
CA VAL A 218 11.12 -8.28 -12.00
C VAL A 218 11.25 -9.07 -13.30
N HIS A 219 12.00 -8.52 -14.25
CA HIS A 219 12.33 -9.17 -15.53
C HIS A 219 13.74 -9.75 -15.51
#